data_AF-A0A2W7HUL2-F1
#
_entry.id   AF-A0A2W7HUL2-F1
#
_cell.length_a   1.000
_cell.length_b   1.000
_cell.length_c   1.000
_cell.angle_alpha   90.00
_cell.angle_beta   90.00
_cell.angle_gamma   90.00
#
_symmetry.space_group_name_H-M   'P 1'
#
loop_
_entity.id
_entity.type
_entity.pdbx_description
1 polymer ?
#
loop_
_entity_poly.entity_id
_entity_poly.type
_entity_poly.pdbx_seq_one_letter_code
_entity_poly.pdbx_strand_id
1 'polypeptide(L)'
;METSKELRYYEAKKRVKEMKDFYVHLFTYIVVIGFLAFLNFRHGFEAYPWVLWPAAGWGVGLLFNAASAFRINPFFNKNWERKKIAQYMQEEGEEVPQQRWE
;
A
#
# COMPACT_ATOMS: atom_id res chain seq x y z
N MET A 1 14.29 24.36 -12.84
CA MET A 1 14.23 23.17 -13.73
C MET A 1 14.74 21.90 -13.06
N GLU A 2 15.73 21.97 -12.16
CA GLU A 2 16.16 20.79 -11.36
C GLU A 2 15.11 20.33 -10.34
N THR A 3 14.48 21.26 -9.61
CA THR A 3 13.44 20.95 -8.62
C THR A 3 12.27 20.14 -9.17
N SER A 4 11.83 20.39 -10.40
CA SER A 4 10.74 19.61 -11.00
C SER A 4 11.15 18.20 -11.43
N LYS A 5 12.42 17.95 -11.73
CA LYS A 5 12.94 16.60 -12.03
C LYS A 5 13.08 15.79 -10.74
N GLU A 6 13.62 16.40 -9.68
CA GLU A 6 13.76 15.79 -8.34
C GLU A 6 12.39 15.40 -7.76
N LEU A 7 11.38 16.27 -7.89
CA LEU A 7 10.01 15.96 -7.44
C LEU A 7 9.40 14.77 -8.17
N ARG A 8 9.52 14.74 -9.50
CA ARG A 8 9.01 13.63 -10.31
C ARG A 8 9.73 12.31 -9.97
N TYR A 9 11.03 12.39 -9.68
CA TYR A 9 11.81 11.24 -9.26
C TYR A 9 11.40 10.76 -7.86
N TYR A 10 11.19 11.67 -6.92
CA TYR A 10 10.71 11.36 -5.57
C TYR A 10 9.32 10.71 -5.60
N GLU A 11 8.38 11.27 -6.36
CA GLU A 11 7.06 10.68 -6.57
C GLU A 11 7.17 9.27 -7.16
N ALA A 12 7.95 9.09 -8.22
CA ALA A 12 8.16 7.77 -8.81
C ALA A 12 8.76 6.77 -7.82
N LYS A 13 9.77 7.17 -7.05
CA LYS A 13 10.43 6.34 -6.03
C LYS A 13 9.48 5.97 -4.90
N LYS A 14 8.65 6.91 -4.43
CA LYS A 14 7.62 6.66 -3.42
C LYS A 14 6.61 5.62 -3.91
N ARG A 15 6.17 5.73 -5.17
CA ARG A 15 5.25 4.75 -5.79
C ARG A 15 5.84 3.35 -5.85
N VAL A 16 7.11 3.23 -6.24
CA VAL A 16 7.79 1.92 -6.27
C VAL A 16 7.91 1.35 -4.85
N LYS A 17 8.20 2.19 -3.85
CA LYS A 17 8.30 1.75 -2.46
C LYS A 17 6.96 1.23 -1.92
N GLU A 18 5.86 1.96 -2.13
CA GLU A 18 4.53 1.55 -1.69
C GLU A 18 4.07 0.25 -2.35
N MET A 19 4.31 0.10 -3.66
CA MET A 19 4.03 -1.16 -4.36
C MET A 19 4.87 -2.31 -3.80
N LYS A 20 6.17 -2.08 -3.60
CA LYS A 20 7.08 -3.10 -3.09
C LYS A 20 6.68 -3.58 -1.70
N ASP A 21 6.35 -2.66 -0.79
CA ASP A 21 5.90 -3.01 0.56
C ASP A 21 4.59 -3.83 0.51
N PHE A 22 3.64 -3.46 -0.36
CA PHE A 22 2.44 -4.25 -0.60
C PHE A 22 2.75 -5.68 -1.10
N TYR A 23 3.63 -5.83 -2.08
CA TYR A 23 4.01 -7.15 -2.61
C TYR A 23 4.67 -8.03 -1.55
N VAL A 24 5.51 -7.46 -0.68
CA VAL A 24 6.14 -8.20 0.43
C VAL A 24 5.08 -8.71 1.40
N HIS A 25 4.13 -7.87 1.78
CA HIS A 25 3.03 -8.28 2.66
C HIS A 25 2.11 -9.33 1.99
N LEU A 26 1.78 -9.16 0.71
CA LEU A 26 0.99 -10.11 -0.06
C LEU A 26 1.68 -11.47 -0.18
N PHE A 27 2.97 -11.48 -0.51
CA PHE A 27 3.75 -12.70 -0.61
C PHE A 27 3.79 -13.43 0.74
N THR A 28 4.07 -12.69 1.82
CA THR A 28 4.08 -13.24 3.18
C THR A 28 2.72 -13.82 3.55
N TYR A 29 1.62 -13.15 3.21
CA TYR A 29 0.27 -13.64 3.44
C TYR A 29 0.01 -14.96 2.70
N ILE A 30 0.34 -15.04 1.41
CA ILE A 30 0.14 -16.27 0.61
C ILE A 30 0.95 -17.44 1.18
N VAL A 31 2.22 -17.19 1.54
CA VAL A 31 3.09 -18.22 2.12
C VAL A 31 2.56 -18.72 3.46
N VAL A 32 2.17 -17.81 4.37
CA VAL A 32 1.68 -18.15 5.71
C VAL A 32 0.33 -18.88 5.63
N ILE A 33 -0.63 -18.36 4.87
CA ILE A 33 -1.95 -18.99 4.70
C ILE A 33 -1.83 -20.33 3.97
N GLY A 34 -0.98 -20.42 2.94
CA GLY A 34 -0.70 -21.67 2.24
C GLY A 34 -0.08 -22.73 3.16
N PHE A 35 0.88 -22.33 4.01
CA PHE A 35 1.49 -23.21 5.00
C PHE A 35 0.48 -23.67 6.07
N LEU A 36 -0.35 -22.77 6.57
CA LEU A 36 -1.42 -23.08 7.53
C LEU A 36 -2.48 -24.02 6.91
N ALA A 37 -2.88 -23.76 5.67
CA ALA A 37 -3.80 -24.62 4.93
C ALA A 37 -3.21 -26.02 4.72
N PHE A 38 -1.92 -26.11 4.36
CA PHE A 38 -1.21 -27.38 4.24
C PHE A 38 -1.18 -28.16 5.57
N LEU A 39 -0.91 -27.49 6.69
CA LEU A 39 -0.96 -28.11 8.02
C LEU A 39 -2.36 -28.60 8.39
N ASN A 40 -3.39 -27.83 8.05
CA ASN A 40 -4.78 -28.19 8.29
C ASN A 40 -5.18 -29.43 7.47
N PHE A 41 -4.80 -29.49 6.18
CA PHE A 41 -4.96 -30.69 5.35
C PHE A 41 -4.24 -31.91 5.92
N ARG A 42 -3.06 -31.73 6.52
CA ARG A 42 -2.26 -32.83 7.09
C ARG A 42 -2.83 -33.38 8.40
N HIS A 43 -3.52 -32.56 9.19
CA HIS A 43 -4.04 -32.92 10.52
C HIS A 43 -5.47 -33.49 10.51
N GLY A 44 -6.10 -33.66 9.34
CA GLY A 44 -7.36 -34.38 9.17
C GLY A 44 -8.58 -33.46 9.06
N PHE A 45 -9.43 -33.76 8.08
CA PHE A 45 -10.65 -33.03 7.68
C PHE A 45 -11.72 -32.85 8.78
N GLU A 46 -11.58 -33.50 9.95
CA GLU A 46 -12.51 -33.37 11.08
C GLU A 46 -12.23 -32.14 11.96
N ALA A 47 -11.02 -31.57 11.87
CA ALA A 47 -10.68 -30.35 12.59
C ALA A 47 -11.18 -29.14 11.80
N TYR A 48 -12.14 -28.42 12.38
CA TYR A 48 -12.64 -27.13 11.92
C TYR A 48 -11.55 -26.30 11.21
N PRO A 49 -11.80 -25.72 10.00
CA PRO A 49 -10.80 -25.00 9.22
C PRO A 49 -10.46 -23.68 9.91
N TRP A 50 -9.71 -23.77 11.00
CA TRP A 50 -9.34 -22.65 11.86
C TRP A 50 -8.50 -21.62 11.12
N VAL A 51 -7.85 -22.04 10.02
CA VAL A 51 -7.07 -21.21 9.09
C VAL A 51 -7.89 -20.05 8.51
N LEU A 52 -9.22 -20.18 8.44
CA LEU A 52 -10.11 -19.10 8.00
C LEU A 52 -10.07 -17.88 8.93
N TRP A 53 -9.84 -18.07 10.23
CA TRP A 53 -9.74 -16.96 11.19
C TRP A 53 -8.52 -16.06 10.97
N PRO A 54 -7.28 -16.58 10.94
CA PRO A 54 -6.11 -15.77 10.59
C PRO A 54 -6.18 -15.30 9.14
N ALA A 55 -6.70 -16.09 8.20
CA ALA A 55 -6.89 -15.67 6.81
C ALA A 55 -7.83 -14.46 6.69
N ALA A 56 -8.95 -14.45 7.41
CA ALA A 56 -9.90 -13.35 7.43
C ALA A 56 -9.32 -12.12 8.14
N GLY A 57 -8.74 -12.29 9.33
CA GLY A 57 -8.17 -11.17 10.09
C GLY A 57 -7.01 -10.48 9.36
N TRP A 58 -6.05 -11.26 8.84
CA TRP A 58 -4.94 -10.71 8.05
C TRP A 58 -5.38 -10.28 6.65
N GLY A 59 -6.37 -10.95 6.07
CA GLY A 59 -6.93 -10.60 4.76
C GLY A 59 -7.52 -9.19 4.75
N VAL A 60 -8.20 -8.78 5.82
CA VAL A 60 -8.70 -7.40 5.97
C VAL A 60 -7.54 -6.40 6.00
N GLY A 61 -6.49 -6.66 6.78
CA GLY A 61 -5.30 -5.80 6.81
C GLY A 61 -4.60 -5.69 5.45
N LEU A 62 -4.54 -6.80 4.71
CA LEU A 62 -4.01 -6.84 3.35
C LEU A 62 -4.86 -6.03 2.37
N LEU A 63 -6.19 -6.08 2.49
CA LEU A 63 -7.11 -5.26 1.69
C LEU A 63 -6.93 -3.77 1.96
N PHE A 64 -6.70 -3.36 3.21
CA PHE A 64 -6.36 -1.96 3.52
C PHE A 64 -5.02 -1.55 2.89
N ASN A 65 -4.00 -2.40 2.97
CA ASN A 65 -2.72 -2.16 2.31
C ASN A 65 -2.85 -2.10 0.77
N ALA A 66 -3.67 -2.97 0.18
CA ALA A 66 -3.97 -2.96 -1.25
C ALA A 66 -4.70 -1.68 -1.67
N ALA A 67 -5.71 -1.27 -0.89
CA ALA A 67 -6.46 -0.05 -1.14
C ALA A 67 -5.56 1.20 -1.10
N SER A 68 -4.58 1.20 -0.19
CA SER A 68 -3.55 2.24 -0.10
C SER A 68 -2.60 2.22 -1.30
N ALA A 69 -2.02 1.05 -1.62
CA ALA A 69 -1.04 0.90 -2.70
C ALA A 69 -1.62 1.14 -4.10
N PHE A 70 -2.86 0.72 -4.35
CA PHE A 70 -3.54 0.92 -5.64
C PHE A 70 -4.34 2.24 -5.69
N ARG A 71 -4.36 3.03 -4.61
CA ARG A 71 -5.16 4.27 -4.50
C ARG A 71 -6.63 4.08 -4.90
N ILE A 72 -7.18 2.89 -4.64
CA ILE A 72 -8.56 2.53 -4.99
C ILE A 72 -9.56 3.26 -4.09
N ASN A 73 -9.11 3.93 -3.04
CA ASN A 73 -10.00 4.59 -2.10
C ASN A 73 -10.60 5.88 -2.71
N PRO A 74 -11.92 5.94 -3.04
CA PRO A 74 -12.56 7.15 -3.54
C PRO A 74 -12.51 8.33 -2.54
N PHE A 75 -12.19 8.05 -1.27
CA PHE A 75 -11.96 9.07 -0.24
C PHE A 75 -10.56 9.72 -0.28
N PHE A 76 -9.54 9.04 -0.82
CA PHE A 76 -8.16 9.55 -0.84
C PHE A 76 -7.87 10.24 -2.19
N ASN A 77 -8.63 11.32 -2.43
CA ASN A 77 -8.55 12.11 -3.64
C ASN A 77 -7.12 12.65 -3.83
N LYS A 78 -6.60 12.60 -5.07
CA LYS A 78 -5.30 13.18 -5.49
C LYS A 78 -5.15 14.65 -5.05
N ASN A 79 -6.27 15.34 -4.83
CA ASN A 79 -6.33 16.67 -4.22
C ASN A 79 -5.83 16.74 -2.76
N TRP A 80 -6.15 15.77 -1.90
CA TRP A 80 -5.64 15.73 -0.52
C TRP A 80 -4.13 15.54 -0.52
N GLU A 81 -3.62 14.64 -1.37
CA GLU A 81 -2.20 14.37 -1.51
C GLU A 81 -1.44 15.63 -1.94
N ARG A 82 -1.95 16.34 -2.95
CA ARG A 82 -1.41 17.65 -3.37
C ARG A 82 -1.44 18.68 -2.26
N LYS A 83 -2.54 18.75 -1.49
CA LYS A 83 -2.69 19.73 -0.42
C LYS A 83 -1.66 19.50 0.69
N LYS A 84 -1.42 18.24 1.05
CA LYS A 84 -0.38 17.85 2.02
C LYS A 84 1.03 18.14 1.52
N ILE A 85 1.33 17.84 0.26
CA ILE A 85 2.65 18.13 -0.33
C ILE A 85 2.90 19.65 -0.36
N ALA A 86 1.91 20.44 -0.78
CA ALA A 86 2.00 21.90 -0.77
C ALA A 86 2.19 22.46 0.64
N GLN A 87 1.59 21.85 1.65
CA GLN A 87 1.73 22.24 3.04
C GLN A 87 3.14 21.94 3.58
N TYR A 88 3.70 20.76 3.29
CA TYR A 88 5.08 20.42 3.68
C TYR A 88 6.11 21.33 3.01
N MET A 89 5.94 21.65 1.72
CA MET A 89 6.84 22.59 1.02
C MET A 89 6.76 24.00 1.60
N GLN A 90 5.56 24.47 1.99
CA GLN A 90 5.42 25.76 2.67
C GLN A 90 6.09 25.79 4.04
N GLU A 91 6.00 24.69 4.82
CA GLU A 91 6.70 24.57 6.11
C GLU A 91 8.22 24.55 5.96
N GLU A 92 8.74 23.93 4.89
CA GLU A 92 10.18 23.90 4.58
C GLU A 92 10.67 25.18 3.88
N GLY A 93 9.78 26.12 3.57
CA GLY A 93 10.12 27.39 2.91
C GLY A 93 10.51 27.24 1.43
N GLU A 94 10.22 26.09 0.82
CA GLU A 94 10.49 25.81 -0.59
C GLU A 94 9.37 26.35 -1.49
N GLU A 95 9.74 26.88 -2.65
CA GLU A 95 8.77 27.37 -3.64
C GLU A 95 7.93 26.21 -4.20
N VAL A 96 6.62 26.23 -3.94
CA VAL A 96 5.68 25.23 -4.50
C VAL A 96 5.66 25.39 -6.04
N PRO A 97 6.18 24.43 -6.82
CA PRO A 97 6.20 24.57 -8.26
C PRO A 97 4.78 24.44 -8.78
N GLN A 98 4.26 25.53 -9.34
CA GLN A 98 2.93 25.58 -9.95
C GLN A 98 2.94 24.79 -11.26
N GLN A 99 2.85 23.46 -11.17
CA GLN A 99 2.63 22.62 -12.36
C GLN A 99 1.24 22.91 -12.90
N ARG A 100 1.19 23.61 -14.04
CA ARG A 100 0.03 23.75 -14.90
C ARG A 100 -0.25 22.40 -15.55
N TRP A 101 -1.25 21.71 -15.03
CA TRP A 101 -1.81 20.51 -15.62
C TRP A 101 -3.02 20.94 -16.45
N GLU A 102 -2.92 20.83 -17.77
CA GLU A 102 -4.10 20.68 -18.64
C GLU A 102 -4.64 19.26 -18.51
#